data_AF-A0A2E0VR63-F1
#
_entry.id   AF-A0A2E0VR63-F1
#
_cell.length_a   1.000
_cell.length_b   1.000
_cell.length_c   1.000
_cell.angle_alpha   90.00
_cell.angle_beta   90.00
_cell.angle_gamma   90.00
#
_symmetry.space_group_name_H-M   'P 1'
#
loop_
_entity.id
_entity.type
_entity.pdbx_description
1 polymer ?
#
loop_
_entity_poly.entity_id
_entity_poly.type
_entity_poly.pdbx_seq_one_letter_code
_entity_poly.pdbx_strand_id
1 'polypeptide(L)'
;MRTSLLFITVFYLALQLLFSVGCKHDPLIDPFEPPPPPDTTGVDSTDTIPPGMPCDPDKVYFDLQVLPILNSNCAISGCHDPIAAEEGVILTSYQTVIATGKVTPFNLDESKLYKVLIDTDPEDRMPLDRPPLSQEQIQLIAAWILQGADSLWCDVNAGGCDTASVSFAQHIWPVINSSCKGCHSGTNPSGGIDLSNYTGVKAVALNGKLLGAINWEQGFTPMPQGGNKLPDCTIAQVKKWIEEGAMDN
;
A
#
# COMPACT_ATOMS: atom_id res chain seq x y z
N MET A 1 -35.81 -54.50 -54.88
CA MET A 1 -34.96 -54.22 -56.06
C MET A 1 -33.75 -53.45 -55.57
N ARG A 2 -32.64 -54.17 -55.36
CA ARG A 2 -31.35 -54.05 -56.08
C ARG A 2 -30.40 -53.00 -55.44
N THR A 3 -29.49 -53.47 -54.57
CA THR A 3 -28.03 -53.69 -54.78
C THR A 3 -27.24 -52.39 -54.59
N SER A 4 -26.49 -52.16 -53.50
CA SER A 4 -25.27 -52.85 -53.02
C SER A 4 -24.16 -52.89 -54.08
N LEU A 5 -23.14 -52.03 -53.96
CA LEU A 5 -21.74 -52.20 -54.40
C LEU A 5 -20.90 -51.18 -53.57
N LEU A 6 -20.25 -51.63 -52.49
CA LEU A 6 -18.83 -51.99 -52.43
C LEU A 6 -17.91 -50.80 -52.79
N PHE A 7 -17.28 -50.16 -51.80
CA PHE A 7 -15.94 -50.52 -51.30
C PHE A 7 -14.98 -50.81 -52.45
N ILE A 8 -14.09 -49.85 -52.74
CA ILE A 8 -12.65 -49.98 -53.06
C ILE A 8 -12.20 -48.60 -53.53
N THR A 9 -11.54 -47.85 -52.65
CA THR A 9 -10.27 -47.14 -52.87
C THR A 9 -9.98 -46.30 -51.62
N VAL A 10 -9.57 -46.98 -50.55
CA VAL A 10 -8.79 -46.37 -49.48
C VAL A 10 -7.38 -46.09 -50.06
N PHE A 11 -6.72 -45.07 -49.52
CA PHE A 11 -5.30 -44.71 -49.72
C PHE A 11 -5.02 -43.87 -50.97
N TYR A 12 -4.94 -42.54 -50.81
CA TYR A 12 -3.69 -41.78 -50.95
C TYR A 12 -3.95 -40.28 -50.70
N LEU A 13 -3.14 -39.69 -49.81
CA LEU A 13 -2.94 -38.25 -49.51
C LEU A 13 -4.13 -37.49 -48.89
N ALA A 14 -4.20 -37.24 -47.58
CA ALA A 14 -3.31 -36.45 -46.73
C ALA A 14 -3.10 -35.00 -47.19
N LEU A 15 -3.48 -34.05 -46.30
CA LEU A 15 -3.10 -32.62 -46.29
C LEU A 15 -3.83 -31.80 -47.37
N GLN A 16 -4.64 -30.79 -47.05
CA GLN A 16 -4.15 -29.45 -46.68
C GLN A 16 -5.25 -28.67 -45.93
N LEU A 17 -5.00 -28.39 -44.65
CA LEU A 17 -5.57 -27.25 -43.94
C LEU A 17 -4.89 -25.99 -44.48
N LEU A 18 -5.66 -25.09 -45.11
CA LEU A 18 -5.19 -23.75 -45.48
C LEU A 18 -5.08 -22.89 -44.21
N PHE A 19 -3.92 -22.96 -43.57
CA PHE A 19 -3.44 -21.92 -42.66
C PHE A 19 -3.03 -20.72 -43.51
N SER A 20 -3.71 -19.58 -43.31
CA SER A 20 -3.26 -18.29 -43.78
C SER A 20 -2.00 -17.87 -43.01
N VAL A 21 -0.83 -18.25 -43.51
CA VAL A 21 0.46 -17.75 -43.08
C VAL A 21 0.62 -16.35 -43.66
N GLY A 22 0.48 -15.33 -42.81
CA GLY A 22 0.90 -13.97 -43.15
C GLY A 22 2.42 -13.94 -43.37
N CYS A 23 2.85 -13.31 -44.46
CA CYS A 23 4.26 -13.04 -44.70
C CYS A 23 4.80 -12.14 -43.59
N LYS A 24 5.67 -12.67 -42.73
CA LYS A 24 6.60 -11.81 -41.98
C LYS A 24 7.70 -11.37 -42.95
N HIS A 25 7.93 -10.06 -43.05
CA HIS A 25 9.14 -9.55 -43.67
C HIS A 25 10.32 -9.94 -42.78
N ASP A 26 11.23 -10.72 -43.32
CA ASP A 26 12.53 -11.02 -42.72
C ASP A 26 13.40 -9.77 -42.90
N PRO A 27 13.80 -9.06 -41.83
CA PRO A 27 14.71 -7.94 -41.96
C PRO A 27 16.04 -8.46 -42.48
N LEU A 28 16.51 -7.89 -43.59
CA LEU A 28 17.85 -8.12 -44.10
C LEU A 28 18.86 -7.67 -43.04
N ILE A 29 19.38 -8.62 -42.26
CA ILE A 29 20.46 -8.36 -41.30
C ILE A 29 21.74 -8.18 -42.12
N ASP A 30 22.25 -6.95 -42.14
CA ASP A 30 23.56 -6.63 -42.68
C ASP A 30 24.64 -7.35 -41.84
N PRO A 31 25.45 -8.26 -42.41
CA PRO A 31 26.47 -8.98 -41.66
C PRO A 31 27.61 -8.11 -41.12
N PHE A 32 27.62 -6.80 -41.42
CA PHE A 32 28.67 -5.86 -41.03
C PHE A 32 28.24 -4.79 -40.04
N GLU A 33 26.99 -4.81 -39.55
CA GLU A 33 26.60 -3.89 -38.48
C GLU A 33 27.18 -4.39 -37.14
N PRO A 34 27.98 -3.57 -36.42
CA PRO A 34 28.45 -3.93 -35.09
C PRO A 34 27.23 -4.18 -34.19
N PRO A 35 27.29 -5.13 -33.24
CA PRO A 35 26.16 -5.41 -32.37
C PRO A 35 25.72 -4.12 -31.69
N PRO A 36 24.41 -3.84 -31.63
CA PRO A 36 23.93 -2.68 -30.89
C PRO A 36 24.48 -2.74 -29.46
N PRO A 37 24.78 -1.59 -28.85
CA PRO A 37 25.20 -1.55 -27.46
C PRO A 37 24.17 -2.32 -26.62
N PRO A 38 24.59 -3.06 -25.58
CA PRO A 38 23.67 -3.79 -24.73
C PRO A 38 22.55 -2.85 -24.29
N ASP A 39 21.32 -3.24 -24.60
CA ASP A 39 20.12 -2.51 -24.25
C ASP A 39 19.99 -2.49 -22.72
N THR A 40 20.41 -1.39 -22.09
CA THR A 40 20.25 -1.16 -20.66
C THR A 40 18.87 -0.62 -20.29
N THR A 41 17.90 -0.62 -21.23
CA THR A 41 16.52 -0.22 -20.95
C THR A 41 15.58 -1.41 -20.76
N GLY A 42 16.12 -2.64 -20.81
CA GLY A 42 15.47 -3.81 -20.25
C GLY A 42 15.43 -3.73 -18.72
N VAL A 43 14.35 -3.17 -18.17
CA VAL A 43 13.96 -3.37 -16.76
C VAL A 43 13.61 -4.86 -16.62
N ASP A 44 14.64 -5.65 -16.37
CA ASP A 44 14.52 -6.98 -15.79
C ASP A 44 14.11 -6.80 -14.34
N SER A 45 12.92 -7.28 -14.01
CA SER A 45 12.26 -7.14 -12.72
C SER A 45 12.86 -8.08 -11.66
N THR A 46 14.18 -8.10 -11.54
CA THR A 46 14.89 -8.56 -10.35
C THR A 46 15.45 -7.33 -9.64
N ASP A 47 14.52 -6.68 -8.95
CA ASP A 47 14.57 -5.37 -8.34
C ASP A 47 15.68 -5.25 -7.29
N THR A 48 16.83 -4.71 -7.72
CA THR A 48 17.80 -4.12 -6.79
C THR A 48 17.71 -2.62 -7.00
N ILE A 49 16.71 -1.99 -6.36
CA ILE A 49 16.57 -0.54 -6.35
C ILE A 49 17.87 0.07 -5.77
N PRO A 50 18.51 1.04 -6.46
CA PRO A 50 19.66 1.74 -5.92
C PRO A 50 19.30 2.42 -4.59
N PRO A 51 20.18 2.39 -3.57
CA PRO A 51 20.00 3.18 -2.37
C PRO A 51 19.75 4.66 -2.73
N GLY A 52 18.66 5.24 -2.24
CA GLY A 52 18.33 6.65 -2.47
C GLY A 52 17.39 6.94 -3.65
N MET A 53 16.49 6.02 -4.01
CA MET A 53 15.41 6.32 -4.96
C MET A 53 14.31 7.17 -4.29
N PRO A 54 13.99 8.38 -4.80
CA PRO A 54 12.92 9.20 -4.27
C PRO A 54 11.55 8.56 -4.48
N CYS A 55 10.62 8.86 -3.56
CA CYS A 55 9.24 8.43 -3.69
C CYS A 55 8.57 9.15 -4.87
N ASP A 56 7.84 8.39 -5.68
CA ASP A 56 7.00 8.90 -6.75
C ASP A 56 5.64 9.32 -6.14
N PRO A 57 5.22 10.59 -6.27
CA PRO A 57 3.95 11.06 -5.73
C PRO A 57 2.73 10.36 -6.34
N ASP A 58 2.86 9.74 -7.51
CA ASP A 58 1.78 9.00 -8.18
C ASP A 58 1.73 7.51 -7.76
N LYS A 59 2.58 7.10 -6.81
CA LYS A 59 2.63 5.73 -6.29
C LYS A 59 2.19 5.65 -4.83
N VAL A 60 1.55 4.53 -4.51
CA VAL A 60 1.24 4.16 -3.13
C VAL A 60 2.26 3.14 -2.63
N TYR A 61 2.89 3.45 -1.51
CA TYR A 61 3.91 2.63 -0.85
C TYR A 61 3.31 1.93 0.36
N PHE A 62 3.21 0.60 0.32
CA PHE A 62 2.50 -0.18 1.34
C PHE A 62 2.94 0.15 2.77
N ASP A 63 4.25 0.07 3.05
CA ASP A 63 4.78 0.26 4.41
C ASP A 63 4.63 1.71 4.91
N LEU A 64 4.60 2.69 4.01
CA LEU A 64 4.52 4.12 4.35
C LEU A 64 3.09 4.61 4.50
N GLN A 65 2.15 4.04 3.73
CA GLN A 65 0.82 4.61 3.53
C GLN A 65 -0.32 3.67 3.92
N VAL A 66 -0.21 2.37 3.62
CA VAL A 66 -1.29 1.39 3.86
C VAL A 66 -1.14 0.73 5.23
N LEU A 67 0.05 0.21 5.52
CA LEU A 67 0.32 -0.51 6.77
C LEU A 67 0.04 0.35 8.02
N PRO A 68 0.35 1.66 8.08
CA PRO A 68 0.00 2.48 9.24
C PRO A 68 -1.51 2.55 9.48
N ILE A 69 -2.33 2.62 8.42
CA ILE A 69 -3.78 2.62 8.53
C ILE A 69 -4.26 1.30 9.12
N LEU A 70 -3.75 0.17 8.62
CA LEU A 70 -4.12 -1.16 9.11
C LEU A 70 -3.69 -1.36 10.56
N ASN A 71 -2.49 -0.94 10.94
CA ASN A 71 -2.01 -1.04 12.31
C ASN A 71 -2.80 -0.16 13.28
N SER A 72 -3.14 1.07 12.87
CA SER A 72 -3.85 2.02 13.74
C SER A 72 -5.32 1.65 13.96
N ASN A 73 -5.96 1.01 12.97
CA ASN A 73 -7.40 0.79 12.98
C ASN A 73 -7.83 -0.67 13.11
N CYS A 74 -6.97 -1.64 12.76
CA CYS A 74 -7.37 -3.03 12.57
C CYS A 74 -6.48 -4.02 13.34
N ALA A 75 -5.15 -3.88 13.27
CA ALA A 75 -4.20 -4.81 13.88
C ALA A 75 -4.02 -4.61 15.40
N ILE A 76 -5.15 -4.61 16.09
CA ILE A 76 -5.30 -4.39 17.52
C ILE A 76 -5.47 -5.74 18.21
N SER A 77 -4.91 -5.89 19.42
CA SER A 77 -5.03 -7.12 20.21
C SER A 77 -6.49 -7.57 20.34
N GLY A 78 -6.79 -8.79 19.92
CA GLY A 78 -8.14 -9.37 19.91
C GLY A 78 -8.97 -9.01 18.67
N CYS A 79 -8.38 -8.37 17.67
CA CYS A 79 -9.03 -8.09 16.37
C CYS A 79 -8.20 -8.69 15.23
N HIS A 80 -7.22 -7.99 14.65
CA HIS A 80 -6.44 -8.51 13.51
C HIS A 80 -4.93 -8.52 13.76
N ASP A 81 -4.52 -8.92 14.96
CA ASP A 81 -3.14 -9.01 15.41
C ASP A 81 -2.55 -10.44 15.30
N PRO A 82 -1.23 -10.64 15.39
CA PRO A 82 -0.61 -11.95 15.21
C PRO A 82 -0.92 -13.01 16.28
N ILE A 83 -1.46 -12.61 17.43
CA ILE A 83 -1.67 -13.46 18.61
C ILE A 83 -3.14 -13.86 18.74
N ALA A 84 -4.06 -12.90 18.63
CA ALA A 84 -5.48 -13.07 18.90
C ALA A 84 -6.38 -12.67 17.71
N ALA A 85 -5.86 -12.85 16.49
CA ALA A 85 -6.58 -12.57 15.24
C ALA A 85 -7.95 -13.28 15.16
N GLU A 86 -9.01 -12.48 15.11
CA GLU A 86 -10.35 -12.87 14.73
C GLU A 86 -10.35 -13.40 13.29
N GLU A 87 -11.04 -14.52 13.10
CA GLU A 87 -11.05 -15.29 11.83
C GLU A 87 -9.66 -15.66 11.28
N GLY A 88 -8.59 -15.57 12.09
CA GLY A 88 -7.22 -15.78 11.64
C GLY A 88 -6.68 -14.71 10.68
N VAL A 89 -7.33 -13.54 10.62
CA VAL A 89 -6.91 -12.41 9.79
C VAL A 89 -5.85 -11.58 10.53
N ILE A 90 -4.64 -11.49 9.97
CA ILE A 90 -3.49 -10.79 10.54
C ILE A 90 -3.09 -9.65 9.58
N LEU A 91 -3.06 -8.41 10.08
CA LEU A 91 -2.87 -7.21 9.25
C LEU A 91 -1.62 -6.40 9.61
N THR A 92 -0.58 -7.06 10.14
CA THR A 92 0.64 -6.40 10.66
C THR A 92 1.83 -6.38 9.70
N SER A 93 1.75 -7.06 8.56
CA SER A 93 2.82 -7.06 7.55
C SER A 93 2.27 -7.22 6.14
N TYR A 94 3.06 -6.86 5.13
CA TYR A 94 2.69 -7.07 3.74
C TYR A 94 2.24 -8.51 3.45
N GLN A 95 3.05 -9.49 3.87
CA GLN A 95 2.79 -10.91 3.59
C GLN A 95 1.50 -11.38 4.24
N THR A 96 1.23 -10.95 5.48
CA THR A 96 0.03 -11.35 6.22
C THR A 96 -1.22 -10.64 5.70
N VAL A 97 -1.10 -9.36 5.30
CA VAL A 97 -2.19 -8.59 4.69
C VAL A 97 -2.63 -9.20 3.37
N ILE A 98 -1.68 -9.52 2.47
CA ILE A 98 -2.01 -10.17 1.19
C ILE A 98 -2.68 -11.52 1.44
N ALA A 99 -2.07 -12.36 2.28
CA ALA A 99 -2.51 -13.74 2.46
C ALA A 99 -3.84 -13.86 3.23
N THR A 100 -3.99 -13.13 4.33
CA THR A 100 -5.11 -13.30 5.27
C THR A 100 -6.20 -12.25 5.09
N GLY A 101 -5.85 -11.04 4.65
CA GLY A 101 -6.80 -10.01 4.21
C GLY A 101 -7.48 -10.34 2.88
N LYS A 102 -7.04 -11.42 2.21
CA LYS A 102 -7.53 -11.89 0.90
C LYS A 102 -7.58 -10.73 -0.11
N VAL A 103 -6.41 -10.12 -0.31
CA VAL A 103 -6.22 -9.03 -1.28
C VAL A 103 -5.93 -9.64 -2.64
N THR A 104 -6.69 -9.21 -3.64
CA THR A 104 -6.47 -9.58 -5.04
C THR A 104 -5.91 -8.38 -5.80
N PRO A 105 -4.64 -8.43 -6.25
CA PRO A 105 -4.05 -7.39 -7.09
C PRO A 105 -4.95 -6.96 -8.25
N PHE A 106 -5.00 -5.64 -8.48
CA PHE A 106 -5.76 -5.01 -9.56
C PHE A 106 -7.30 -5.18 -9.48
N ASN A 107 -7.84 -5.79 -8.42
CA ASN A 107 -9.26 -6.10 -8.33
C ASN A 107 -9.84 -5.80 -6.93
N LEU A 108 -10.61 -4.72 -6.84
CA LEU A 108 -11.30 -4.32 -5.61
C LEU A 108 -12.45 -5.27 -5.25
N ASP A 109 -13.19 -5.77 -6.24
CA ASP A 109 -14.40 -6.59 -6.04
C ASP A 109 -14.08 -8.00 -5.54
N GLU A 110 -12.86 -8.47 -5.80
CA GLU A 110 -12.32 -9.73 -5.28
C GLU A 110 -11.47 -9.56 -4.01
N SER A 111 -11.13 -8.33 -3.63
CA SER A 111 -10.36 -8.04 -2.42
C SER A 111 -11.24 -7.95 -1.18
N LYS A 112 -11.27 -8.99 -0.34
CA LYS A 112 -12.11 -9.00 0.89
C LYS A 112 -11.76 -7.84 1.82
N LEU A 113 -10.47 -7.52 1.98
CA LEU A 113 -10.00 -6.36 2.74
C LEU A 113 -10.71 -5.08 2.33
N TYR A 114 -10.85 -4.81 1.03
CA TYR A 114 -11.52 -3.60 0.56
C TYR A 114 -13.03 -3.65 0.80
N LYS A 115 -13.66 -4.79 0.51
CA LYS A 115 -15.12 -4.95 0.62
C LYS A 115 -15.64 -4.69 2.02
N VAL A 116 -14.96 -5.21 3.05
CA VAL A 116 -15.38 -4.98 4.44
C VAL A 116 -15.23 -3.52 4.87
N LEU A 117 -14.37 -2.73 4.24
CA LEU A 117 -14.20 -1.31 4.57
C LEU A 117 -15.36 -0.46 4.03
N ILE A 118 -15.96 -0.89 2.92
CA ILE A 118 -17.05 -0.17 2.24
C ILE A 118 -18.43 -0.79 2.48
N ASP A 119 -18.52 -1.81 3.33
CA ASP A 119 -19.79 -2.45 3.63
C ASP A 119 -20.74 -1.43 4.31
N THR A 120 -21.99 -1.46 3.90
CA THR A 120 -23.03 -0.57 4.43
C THR A 120 -23.64 -1.10 5.72
N ASP A 121 -23.55 -2.40 5.97
CA ASP A 121 -24.00 -3.00 7.22
C ASP A 121 -22.95 -2.78 8.32
N PRO A 122 -23.28 -2.07 9.41
CA PRO A 122 -22.34 -1.85 10.51
C PRO A 122 -21.79 -3.12 11.18
N GLU A 123 -22.51 -4.24 11.10
CA GLU A 123 -22.09 -5.51 11.70
C GLU A 123 -21.09 -6.25 10.82
N ASP A 124 -21.08 -5.99 9.50
CA ASP A 124 -20.15 -6.58 8.54
C ASP A 124 -19.01 -5.62 8.13
N ARG A 125 -19.14 -4.32 8.47
CA ARG A 125 -18.16 -3.28 8.12
C ARG A 125 -17.04 -3.18 9.16
N MET A 126 -15.81 -3.30 8.68
CA MET A 126 -14.61 -3.07 9.48
C MET A 126 -14.15 -1.60 9.43
N PRO A 127 -13.57 -1.07 10.53
CA PRO A 127 -13.42 -1.73 11.83
C PRO A 127 -14.76 -1.84 12.60
N LEU A 128 -15.00 -3.01 13.22
CA LEU A 128 -16.21 -3.27 14.01
C LEU A 128 -16.22 -2.41 15.28
N ASP A 129 -17.41 -1.94 15.71
CA ASP A 129 -17.63 -1.10 16.90
C ASP A 129 -16.76 0.18 16.97
N ARG A 130 -16.24 0.61 15.81
CA ARG A 130 -15.40 1.80 15.66
C ARG A 130 -15.92 2.67 14.52
N PRO A 131 -15.59 3.98 14.52
CA PRO A 131 -15.90 4.82 13.37
C PRO A 131 -15.33 4.22 12.07
N PRO A 132 -16.05 4.36 10.94
CA PRO A 132 -15.52 3.93 9.65
C PRO A 132 -14.23 4.68 9.35
N LEU A 133 -13.36 4.06 8.52
CA LEU A 133 -12.22 4.78 7.97
C LEU A 133 -12.68 6.02 7.20
N SER A 134 -11.83 7.04 7.18
CA SER A 134 -12.04 8.20 6.34
C SER A 134 -12.03 7.81 4.86
N GLN A 135 -12.72 8.58 4.02
CA GLN A 135 -12.80 8.32 2.59
C GLN A 135 -11.41 8.33 1.95
N GLU A 136 -10.51 9.18 2.43
CA GLU A 136 -9.11 9.28 1.98
C GLU A 136 -8.32 8.01 2.31
N GLN A 137 -8.51 7.42 3.50
CA GLN A 137 -7.88 6.15 3.87
C GLN A 137 -8.39 4.99 3.00
N ILE A 138 -9.70 4.93 2.76
CA ILE A 138 -10.31 3.92 1.88
C ILE A 138 -9.76 4.07 0.45
N GLN A 139 -9.67 5.31 -0.05
CA GLN A 139 -9.10 5.59 -1.37
C GLN A 139 -7.62 5.19 -1.48
N LEU A 140 -6.84 5.40 -0.42
CA LEU A 140 -5.43 5.01 -0.42
C LEU A 140 -5.25 3.49 -0.47
N ILE A 141 -6.06 2.74 0.28
CA ILE A 141 -6.10 1.27 0.22
C ILE A 141 -6.57 0.81 -1.16
N ALA A 142 -7.61 1.44 -1.71
CA ALA A 142 -8.11 1.12 -3.05
C ALA A 142 -7.05 1.35 -4.14
N ALA A 143 -6.36 2.49 -4.08
CA ALA A 143 -5.31 2.85 -5.02
C ALA A 143 -4.14 1.86 -4.95
N TRP A 144 -3.71 1.47 -3.75
CA TRP A 144 -2.70 0.43 -3.57
C TRP A 144 -3.12 -0.91 -4.19
N ILE A 145 -4.36 -1.37 -3.97
CA ILE A 145 -4.87 -2.61 -4.55
C ILE A 145 -4.89 -2.52 -6.09
N LEU A 146 -5.41 -1.41 -6.63
CA LEU A 146 -5.47 -1.15 -8.07
C LEU A 146 -4.09 -0.96 -8.71
N GLN A 147 -3.08 -0.58 -7.93
CA GLN A 147 -1.68 -0.54 -8.36
C GLN A 147 -1.04 -1.93 -8.47
N GLY A 148 -1.74 -2.99 -8.07
CA GLY A 148 -1.21 -4.35 -8.05
C GLY A 148 -0.97 -4.89 -6.64
N ALA A 149 -1.34 -4.13 -5.61
CA ALA A 149 -1.09 -4.47 -4.23
C ALA A 149 0.40 -4.77 -3.95
N ASP A 150 1.31 -4.11 -4.66
CA ASP A 150 2.75 -4.36 -4.54
C ASP A 150 3.34 -3.75 -3.26
N SER A 151 4.43 -4.36 -2.78
CA SER A 151 5.25 -3.84 -1.69
C SER A 151 6.34 -2.91 -2.23
N LEU A 152 5.93 -1.85 -2.94
CA LEU A 152 6.88 -0.85 -3.44
C LEU A 152 7.64 -0.22 -2.26
N TRP A 153 8.90 0.13 -2.53
CA TRP A 153 9.74 0.85 -1.59
C TRP A 153 10.31 2.12 -2.23
N CYS A 154 10.46 3.16 -1.43
CA CYS A 154 11.22 4.35 -1.76
C CYS A 154 11.99 4.83 -0.54
N ASP A 155 13.05 5.60 -0.77
CA ASP A 155 13.73 6.32 0.28
C ASP A 155 13.02 7.66 0.49
N VAL A 156 12.34 7.80 1.64
CA VAL A 156 11.70 9.06 2.05
C VAL A 156 12.70 10.19 2.29
N ASN A 157 14.00 9.89 2.33
CA ASN A 157 15.09 10.84 2.48
C ASN A 157 15.86 11.05 1.17
N ALA A 158 15.47 10.42 0.06
CA ALA A 158 16.11 10.67 -1.22
C ALA A 158 15.74 12.06 -1.72
N GLY A 159 16.68 12.99 -1.57
CA GLY A 159 16.47 14.45 -1.70
C GLY A 159 16.80 15.23 -0.42
N GLY A 160 17.13 14.52 0.66
CA GLY A 160 17.25 15.09 2.01
C GLY A 160 15.87 15.19 2.69
N CYS A 161 15.87 15.43 3.99
CA CYS A 161 14.64 15.71 4.71
C CYS A 161 14.26 17.19 4.54
N ASP A 162 13.18 17.46 3.80
CA ASP A 162 12.66 18.83 3.69
C ASP A 162 12.02 19.24 5.02
N THR A 163 12.68 20.19 5.68
CA THR A 163 12.22 20.86 6.90
C THR A 163 12.14 22.38 6.71
N ALA A 164 12.25 22.86 5.47
CA ALA A 164 12.26 24.30 5.17
C ALA A 164 10.86 24.90 5.16
N SER A 165 9.83 24.13 4.80
CA SER A 165 8.44 24.59 4.70
C SER A 165 7.46 23.55 5.22
N VAL A 166 7.62 23.16 6.49
CA VAL A 166 6.71 22.21 7.13
C VAL A 166 5.39 22.89 7.46
N SER A 167 4.30 22.22 7.11
CA SER A 167 2.93 22.68 7.37
C SER A 167 2.12 21.59 8.06
N PHE A 168 1.15 22.00 8.88
CA PHE A 168 0.23 21.07 9.51
C PHE A 168 -0.53 20.26 8.47
N ALA A 169 -1.15 20.93 7.49
CA ALA A 169 -2.00 20.29 6.50
C ALA A 169 -1.25 19.28 5.61
N GLN A 170 -0.03 19.62 5.19
CA GLN A 170 0.71 18.82 4.21
C GLN A 170 1.59 17.74 4.83
N HIS A 171 2.12 17.96 6.04
CA HIS A 171 3.15 17.08 6.60
C HIS A 171 2.68 16.38 7.88
N ILE A 172 1.95 17.09 8.75
CA ILE A 172 1.61 16.57 10.07
C ILE A 172 0.29 15.81 10.03
N TRP A 173 -0.74 16.40 9.43
CA TRP A 173 -2.07 15.82 9.39
C TRP A 173 -2.12 14.45 8.71
N PRO A 174 -1.45 14.20 7.57
CA PRO A 174 -1.45 12.87 6.96
C PRO A 174 -0.94 11.78 7.92
N VAL A 175 0.12 12.06 8.68
CA VAL A 175 0.72 11.15 9.66
C VAL A 175 -0.24 10.91 10.84
N ILE A 176 -0.85 11.97 11.37
CA ILE A 176 -1.86 11.86 12.43
C ILE A 176 -3.04 11.01 11.97
N ASN A 177 -3.50 11.23 10.73
CA ASN A 177 -4.64 10.54 10.16
C ASN A 177 -4.36 9.07 9.88
N SER A 178 -3.19 8.70 9.37
CA SER A 178 -2.84 7.32 9.07
C SER A 178 -2.47 6.51 10.31
N SER A 179 -1.73 7.12 11.24
CA SER A 179 -0.98 6.35 12.24
C SER A 179 -1.50 6.51 13.67
N CYS A 180 -2.24 7.57 13.96
CA CYS A 180 -2.57 7.94 15.35
C CYS A 180 -4.07 7.87 15.65
N LYS A 181 -4.91 8.38 14.74
CA LYS A 181 -6.34 8.57 15.01
C LYS A 181 -7.13 7.28 15.26
N GLY A 182 -6.68 6.11 14.79
CA GLY A 182 -7.41 4.85 14.99
C GLY A 182 -7.62 4.46 16.45
N CYS A 183 -6.74 4.93 17.35
CA CYS A 183 -6.88 4.76 18.80
C CYS A 183 -7.03 6.09 19.56
N HIS A 184 -6.51 7.20 19.02
CA HIS A 184 -6.51 8.52 19.66
C HIS A 184 -7.60 9.45 19.09
N SER A 185 -8.82 8.95 18.92
CA SER A 185 -9.97 9.75 18.48
C SER A 185 -11.30 9.18 19.00
N GLY A 186 -12.40 9.84 18.65
CA GLY A 186 -13.75 9.38 18.98
C GLY A 186 -14.15 9.64 20.44
N THR A 187 -15.17 8.94 20.91
CA THR A 187 -15.79 9.18 22.23
C THR A 187 -14.92 8.71 23.41
N ASN A 188 -14.09 7.68 23.19
CA ASN A 188 -13.23 7.09 24.21
C ASN A 188 -11.78 6.96 23.69
N PRO A 189 -11.09 8.09 23.46
CA PRO A 189 -9.74 8.05 22.93
C PRO A 189 -8.76 7.42 23.92
N SER A 190 -7.85 6.59 23.41
CA SER A 190 -6.81 5.94 24.21
C SER A 190 -5.95 6.97 24.94
N GLY A 191 -5.76 6.77 26.24
CA GLY A 191 -5.02 7.71 27.09
C GLY A 191 -5.70 9.08 27.28
N GLY A 192 -6.97 9.23 26.90
CA GLY A 192 -7.69 10.52 26.93
C GLY A 192 -7.15 11.53 25.92
N ILE A 193 -6.44 11.07 24.89
CA ILE A 193 -5.79 11.91 23.88
C ILE A 193 -6.62 11.90 22.60
N ASP A 194 -7.29 13.01 22.30
CA ASP A 194 -8.02 13.20 21.05
C ASP A 194 -7.18 13.98 20.03
N LEU A 195 -6.87 13.33 18.91
CA LEU A 195 -6.13 13.86 17.77
C LEU A 195 -7.03 14.05 16.54
N SER A 196 -8.36 14.11 16.74
CA SER A 196 -9.35 14.28 15.67
C SER A 196 -9.28 15.61 14.94
N ASN A 197 -8.58 16.61 15.50
CA ASN A 197 -8.52 17.96 14.97
C ASN A 197 -7.21 18.67 15.34
N TYR A 198 -6.92 19.79 14.66
CA TYR A 198 -5.72 20.60 14.88
C TYR A 198 -5.51 20.99 16.35
N THR A 199 -6.55 21.46 17.04
CA THR A 199 -6.45 21.89 18.45
C THR A 199 -5.96 20.77 19.36
N GLY A 200 -6.51 19.56 19.18
CA GLY A 200 -6.08 18.37 19.91
C GLY A 200 -4.63 17.99 19.61
N VAL A 201 -4.25 17.95 18.34
CA VAL A 201 -2.87 17.65 17.92
C VAL A 201 -1.89 18.67 18.49
N LYS A 202 -2.19 19.96 18.36
CA LYS A 202 -1.37 21.06 18.90
C LYS A 202 -1.18 20.93 20.40
N ALA A 203 -2.24 20.63 21.16
CA ALA A 203 -2.15 20.51 22.61
C ALA A 203 -1.18 19.40 23.05
N VAL A 204 -1.21 18.24 22.38
CA VAL A 204 -0.32 17.10 22.65
C VAL A 204 1.10 17.35 22.12
N ALA A 205 1.23 18.12 21.05
CA ALA A 205 2.51 18.52 20.51
C ALA A 205 3.25 19.48 21.45
N LEU A 206 2.58 20.55 21.89
CA LEU A 206 3.18 21.58 22.73
C LEU A 206 3.45 21.14 24.17
N ASN A 207 2.82 20.06 24.65
CA ASN A 207 3.13 19.47 25.96
C ASN A 207 4.22 18.39 25.89
N GLY A 208 4.85 18.19 24.73
CA GLY A 208 5.98 17.29 24.52
C GLY A 208 5.60 15.82 24.34
N LYS A 209 4.35 15.42 24.62
CA LYS A 209 3.93 14.01 24.52
C LYS A 209 4.00 13.48 23.09
N LEU A 210 3.64 14.30 22.09
CA LEU A 210 3.69 13.85 20.70
C LEU A 210 5.12 13.48 20.30
N LEU A 211 6.07 14.40 20.46
CA LEU A 211 7.45 14.19 20.03
C LEU A 211 8.12 13.07 20.85
N GLY A 212 7.94 13.05 22.18
CA GLY A 212 8.50 12.00 23.02
C GLY A 212 7.98 10.61 22.68
N ALA A 213 6.68 10.48 22.38
CA ALA A 213 6.07 9.20 22.01
C ALA A 213 6.48 8.71 20.62
N ILE A 214 6.56 9.58 19.60
CA ILE A 214 6.95 9.16 18.24
C ILE A 214 8.46 8.96 18.10
N ASN A 215 9.26 9.66 18.91
CA ASN A 215 10.70 9.49 18.93
C ASN A 215 11.17 8.32 19.82
N TRP A 216 10.23 7.68 20.53
CA TRP A 216 10.49 6.57 21.45
C TRP A 216 11.47 6.97 22.57
N GLU A 217 11.26 8.17 23.12
CA GLU A 217 12.09 8.70 24.20
C GLU A 217 11.83 7.98 25.52
N GLN A 218 12.85 7.92 26.37
CA GLN A 218 12.73 7.32 27.69
C GLN A 218 11.65 8.05 28.52
N GLY A 219 10.74 7.28 29.11
CA GLY A 219 9.63 7.81 29.91
C GLY A 219 8.33 8.01 29.12
N PHE A 220 8.34 7.78 27.81
CA PHE A 220 7.14 7.79 26.97
C PHE A 220 6.79 6.37 26.52
N THR A 221 5.49 6.11 26.31
CA THR A 221 5.04 4.90 25.64
C THR A 221 5.34 5.03 24.13
N PRO A 222 6.11 4.11 23.52
CA PRO A 222 6.43 4.16 22.10
C PRO A 222 5.16 4.14 21.24
N MET A 223 5.07 5.08 20.30
CA MET A 223 4.00 5.15 19.30
C MET A 223 4.57 5.24 17.88
N PRO A 224 3.88 4.73 16.84
CA PRO A 224 2.61 3.99 16.89
C PRO A 224 2.75 2.62 17.58
N GLN A 225 1.74 2.23 18.37
CA GLN A 225 1.75 0.93 19.06
C GLN A 225 1.56 -0.22 18.06
N GLY A 226 2.36 -1.29 18.20
CA GLY A 226 2.27 -2.47 17.33
C GLY A 226 2.81 -2.26 15.90
N GLY A 227 3.31 -1.06 15.58
CA GLY A 227 3.91 -0.72 14.29
C GLY A 227 5.38 -0.35 14.39
N ASN A 228 5.95 0.03 13.24
CA ASN A 228 7.30 0.54 13.15
C ASN A 228 7.37 1.99 13.69
N LYS A 229 8.55 2.37 14.21
CA LYS A 229 8.85 3.78 14.50
C LYS A 229 8.65 4.59 13.22
N LEU A 230 8.12 5.81 13.36
CA LEU A 230 7.98 6.72 12.22
C LEU A 230 9.36 6.99 11.58
N PRO A 231 9.44 7.23 10.26
CA PRO A 231 10.68 7.57 9.61
C PRO A 231 11.33 8.81 10.24
N ASP A 232 12.67 8.85 10.29
CA ASP A 232 13.41 9.94 10.92
C ASP A 232 13.07 11.31 10.31
N CYS A 233 12.87 11.39 9.00
CA CYS A 233 12.44 12.64 8.37
C CYS A 233 11.04 13.09 8.84
N THR A 234 10.09 12.16 8.96
CA THR A 234 8.76 12.46 9.49
C THR A 234 8.86 13.02 10.92
N ILE A 235 9.70 12.43 11.77
CA ILE A 235 9.94 12.92 13.13
C ILE A 235 10.60 14.31 13.10
N ALA A 236 11.57 14.53 12.20
CA ALA A 236 12.22 15.82 12.03
C ALA A 236 11.23 16.91 11.58
N GLN A 237 10.29 16.59 10.67
CA GLN A 237 9.22 17.50 10.26
C GLN A 237 8.28 17.82 11.41
N VAL A 238 7.85 16.82 12.20
CA VAL A 238 7.03 17.06 13.40
C VAL A 238 7.76 17.97 14.39
N LYS A 239 9.05 17.69 14.65
CA LYS A 239 9.88 18.53 15.52
C LYS A 239 9.96 19.97 15.00
N LYS A 240 10.24 20.15 13.71
CA LYS A 240 10.33 21.46 13.07
C LYS A 240 9.03 22.26 13.18
N TRP A 241 7.89 21.63 12.88
CA TRP A 241 6.58 22.24 13.02
C TRP A 241 6.29 22.68 14.47
N ILE A 242 6.68 21.89 15.47
CA ILE A 242 6.56 22.24 16.90
C ILE A 242 7.43 23.47 17.23
N GLU A 243 8.69 23.47 16.79
CA GLU A 243 9.64 24.58 17.00
C GLU A 243 9.15 25.91 16.37
N GLU A 244 8.38 25.83 15.29
CA GLU A 244 7.76 26.98 14.62
C GLU A 244 6.41 27.40 15.23
N GLY A 245 6.04 26.84 16.39
CA GLY A 245 4.84 27.22 17.14
C GLY A 245 3.60 26.39 16.81
N ALA A 246 3.78 25.25 16.14
CA ALA A 246 2.74 24.29 15.79
C ALA A 246 1.55 24.97 15.07
N MET A 247 1.83 25.69 13.98
CA MET A 247 0.84 26.49 13.23
C MET A 247 -0.20 25.63 12.51
N ASP A 248 -1.41 26.17 12.29
CA ASP A 248 -2.45 25.56 11.45
C ASP A 248 -2.30 26.11 10.03
N ASN A 249 -1.43 25.48 9.23
CA ASN A 249 -0.99 25.99 7.93
C ASN A 249 -0.86 24.90 6.86
#